data_AF-A0A9W7FGE6-F1
#
_entry.id   AF-A0A9W7FGE6-F1
#
_cell.length_a   1.000
_cell.length_b   1.000
_cell.length_c   1.000
_cell.angle_alpha   90.00
_cell.angle_beta   90.00
_cell.angle_gamma   90.00
#
_symmetry.space_group_name_H-M   'P 1'
#
loop_
_entity.id
_entity.type
_entity.pdbx_description
1 polymer ?
#
loop_
_entity_poly.entity_id
_entity_poly.type
_entity_poly.pdbx_seq_one_letter_code
_entity_poly.pdbx_strand_id
1 'polypeptide(L)'
;MKRLFGKKKEVAPPPSLNDAASGVGTRVDALDERIKKLDAELRGYKEKLKTTKGNSKALVQKRAMACLKKKRAYENQRDQLAGQQFNIEQAGFAIESAKDTVTTVAAMKAANTQLKKQYKEFNIDEIEDMTDDMADMMEDMNEINEAMGRTYGVPDDVDEADLEAELDLLGEEMEAEELEAEAGGTPAYLQPANLP
;
A
#
# COMPACT_ATOMS: atom_id res chain seq x y z
N MET A 1 -37.09 0.33 -50.90
CA MET A 1 -37.09 1.23 -49.72
C MET A 1 -35.93 0.85 -48.82
N LYS A 2 -34.98 1.78 -48.58
CA LYS A 2 -33.81 1.57 -47.71
C LYS A 2 -34.24 1.75 -46.25
N ARG A 3 -33.98 0.73 -45.42
CA ARG A 3 -34.18 0.76 -43.96
C ARG A 3 -33.24 1.81 -43.35
N LEU A 4 -33.79 2.95 -42.95
CA LEU A 4 -33.06 4.15 -42.49
C LEU A 4 -33.24 4.46 -41.00
N PHE A 5 -33.89 3.59 -40.23
CA PHE A 5 -34.09 3.78 -38.79
C PHE A 5 -33.69 2.53 -38.03
N GLY A 6 -32.61 2.64 -37.25
CA GLY A 6 -32.25 1.59 -36.27
C GLY A 6 -30.77 1.23 -36.10
N LYS A 7 -29.80 2.09 -36.43
CA LYS A 7 -28.46 1.90 -35.84
C LYS A 7 -28.57 2.22 -34.35
N LYS A 8 -28.44 1.19 -33.50
CA LYS A 8 -28.22 1.32 -32.05
C LYS A 8 -27.11 2.36 -31.87
N LYS A 9 -27.41 3.48 -31.21
CA LYS A 9 -26.40 4.48 -30.86
C LYS A 9 -25.33 3.74 -30.07
N GLU A 10 -24.07 3.74 -30.53
CA GLU A 10 -22.97 3.18 -29.75
C GLU A 10 -23.01 3.85 -28.38
N VAL A 11 -23.24 3.05 -27.35
CA VAL A 11 -23.25 3.52 -25.98
C VAL A 11 -21.78 3.79 -25.66
N ALA A 12 -21.43 5.07 -25.54
CA ALA A 12 -20.10 5.45 -25.11
C ALA A 12 -19.76 4.71 -23.81
N PRO A 13 -18.53 4.21 -23.66
CA PRO A 13 -18.13 3.52 -22.45
C PRO A 13 -18.41 4.42 -21.24
N PRO A 14 -18.81 3.83 -20.10
CA PRO A 14 -19.03 4.61 -18.88
C PRO A 14 -17.73 5.36 -18.52
N PRO A 15 -17.84 6.59 -17.99
CA PRO A 15 -16.66 7.39 -17.66
C PRO A 15 -15.75 6.63 -16.70
N SER A 16 -14.45 6.63 -16.97
CA SER A 16 -13.49 5.99 -16.08
C SER A 16 -13.31 6.80 -14.80
N LEU A 17 -12.80 6.18 -13.74
CA LEU A 17 -12.42 6.91 -12.52
C LEU A 17 -11.39 8.00 -12.82
N ASN A 18 -10.48 7.76 -13.78
CA ASN A 18 -9.50 8.75 -14.21
C ASN A 18 -10.15 9.95 -14.90
N ASP A 19 -11.16 9.73 -15.75
CA ASP A 19 -11.90 10.82 -16.39
C ASP A 19 -12.68 11.64 -15.36
N ALA A 20 -13.28 10.95 -14.38
CA ALA A 20 -14.00 11.59 -13.28
C ALA A 20 -13.06 12.41 -12.38
N ALA A 21 -11.91 11.83 -11.99
CA ALA A 21 -10.88 12.50 -11.20
C ALA A 21 -10.35 13.75 -11.93
N SER A 22 -9.99 13.61 -13.21
CA SER A 22 -9.50 14.73 -14.03
C SER A 22 -10.54 15.85 -14.16
N GLY A 23 -11.81 15.48 -14.35
CA GLY A 23 -12.91 16.43 -14.44
C GLY A 23 -13.18 17.17 -13.14
N VAL A 24 -13.06 16.49 -11.99
CA VAL A 24 -13.16 17.12 -10.67
C VAL A 24 -11.97 18.04 -10.41
N GLY A 25 -10.75 17.60 -10.70
CA GLY A 25 -9.53 18.41 -10.55
C GLY A 25 -9.59 19.72 -11.33
N THR A 26 -9.98 19.65 -12.61
CA THR A 26 -10.15 20.85 -13.45
C THR A 26 -11.15 21.86 -12.86
N ARG A 27 -12.22 21.37 -12.21
CA ARG A 27 -13.22 22.24 -11.56
C ARG A 27 -12.69 22.83 -10.26
N VAL A 28 -11.91 22.08 -9.49
CA VAL A 28 -11.21 22.57 -8.29
C VAL A 28 -10.28 23.72 -8.68
N ASP A 29 -9.45 23.53 -9.72
CA ASP A 29 -8.53 24.57 -10.21
C ASP A 29 -9.27 25.84 -10.63
N ALA A 30 -10.38 25.68 -11.36
CA ALA A 30 -11.20 26.81 -11.79
C ALA A 30 -11.86 27.56 -10.60
N LEU A 31 -12.22 26.85 -9.52
CA LEU A 31 -12.72 27.47 -8.29
C LEU A 31 -11.60 28.19 -7.55
N ASP A 32 -10.41 27.61 -7.46
CA ASP A 32 -9.25 28.23 -6.82
C ASP A 32 -8.84 29.53 -7.52
N GLU A 33 -8.86 29.58 -8.86
CA GLU A 33 -8.64 30.83 -9.58
C GLU A 33 -9.68 31.91 -9.25
N ARG A 34 -10.96 31.53 -9.13
CA ARG A 34 -12.04 32.46 -8.76
C ARG A 34 -11.87 32.96 -7.33
N ILE A 35 -11.49 32.09 -6.40
CA ILE A 35 -11.21 32.42 -5.01
C ILE A 35 -10.03 33.40 -4.93
N LYS A 36 -8.92 33.14 -5.65
CA LYS A 36 -7.76 34.04 -5.73
C LYS A 36 -8.14 35.45 -6.21
N LYS A 37 -9.00 35.56 -7.23
CA LYS A 37 -9.49 36.85 -7.74
C LYS A 37 -10.31 37.59 -6.67
N LEU A 38 -11.20 36.90 -5.96
CA LEU A 38 -12.00 37.48 -4.87
C LEU A 38 -11.14 37.91 -3.68
N ASP A 39 -10.06 37.18 -3.37
CA ASP A 39 -9.10 37.56 -2.34
C ASP A 39 -8.33 38.84 -2.69
N ALA A 40 -7.96 39.01 -3.95
CA ALA A 40 -7.36 40.25 -4.42
C ALA A 40 -8.35 41.42 -4.31
N GLU A 41 -9.62 41.22 -4.67
CA GLU A 41 -10.67 42.23 -4.54
C GLU A 41 -10.92 42.61 -3.07
N LEU A 42 -10.98 41.62 -2.16
CA LEU A 42 -11.12 41.84 -0.72
C LEU A 42 -9.95 42.61 -0.12
N ARG A 43 -8.71 42.34 -0.56
CA ARG A 43 -7.54 43.14 -0.18
C ARG A 43 -7.71 44.60 -0.60
N GLY A 44 -8.19 44.84 -1.83
CA GLY A 44 -8.50 46.18 -2.31
C GLY A 44 -9.57 46.90 -1.49
N TYR A 45 -10.64 46.19 -1.09
CA TYR A 45 -11.65 46.76 -0.19
C TYR A 45 -11.11 47.07 1.21
N LYS A 46 -10.22 46.22 1.75
CA LYS A 46 -9.58 46.43 3.04
C LYS A 46 -8.78 47.72 3.06
N GLU A 47 -8.00 48.00 2.01
CA GLU A 47 -7.25 49.26 1.89
C GLU A 47 -8.18 50.47 1.75
N LYS A 48 -9.23 50.38 0.92
CA LYS A 48 -10.22 51.47 0.77
C LYS A 48 -10.94 51.78 2.09
N LEU A 49 -11.23 50.78 2.92
CA LEU A 49 -11.89 50.97 4.21
C LEU A 49 -11.03 51.70 5.25
N LYS A 50 -9.70 51.67 5.12
CA LYS A 50 -8.78 52.43 5.99
C LYS A 50 -8.86 53.93 5.75
N THR A 51 -9.05 54.35 4.50
CA THR A 51 -9.02 55.76 4.08
C THR A 51 -10.41 56.38 3.94
N THR A 52 -11.45 55.57 3.73
CA THR A 52 -12.83 56.06 3.51
C THR A 52 -13.55 56.36 4.83
N LYS A 53 -14.20 57.53 4.92
CA LYS A 53 -14.99 57.98 6.09
C LYS A 53 -16.47 58.22 5.72
N GLY A 54 -17.33 58.33 6.73
CA GLY A 54 -18.76 58.67 6.56
C GLY A 54 -19.57 57.66 5.75
N ASN A 55 -20.64 58.11 5.09
CA ASN A 55 -21.57 57.25 4.34
C ASN A 55 -20.91 56.41 3.24
N SER A 56 -19.81 56.89 2.65
CA SER A 56 -19.01 56.14 1.67
C SER A 56 -18.38 54.88 2.27
N LYS A 57 -18.04 54.88 3.57
CA LYS A 57 -17.46 53.72 4.26
C LYS A 57 -18.46 52.56 4.34
N ALA A 58 -19.74 52.87 4.64
CA ALA A 58 -20.81 51.88 4.69
C ALA A 58 -21.05 51.21 3.32
N LEU A 59 -20.96 51.98 2.23
CA LEU A 59 -21.08 51.44 0.87
C LEU A 59 -19.92 50.49 0.53
N VAL A 60 -18.68 50.87 0.85
CA VAL A 60 -17.49 50.03 0.64
C VAL A 60 -17.60 48.75 1.48
N GLN A 61 -18.06 48.83 2.73
CA GLN A 61 -18.27 47.68 3.59
C GLN A 61 -19.34 46.73 3.03
N LYS A 62 -20.45 47.25 2.51
CA LYS A 62 -21.50 46.43 1.87
C LYS A 62 -20.97 45.67 0.65
N ARG A 63 -20.14 46.30 -0.18
CA ARG A 63 -19.50 45.66 -1.34
C ARG A 63 -18.49 44.59 -0.90
N ALA A 64 -17.66 44.89 0.10
CA ALA A 64 -16.71 43.93 0.68
C ALA A 64 -17.43 42.69 1.25
N MET A 65 -18.54 42.90 1.96
CA MET A 65 -19.36 41.80 2.50
C MET A 65 -19.97 40.93 1.40
N ALA A 66 -20.42 41.51 0.29
CA ALA A 66 -20.92 40.74 -0.86
C ALA A 66 -19.80 39.90 -1.50
N CYS A 67 -18.60 40.48 -1.66
CA CYS A 67 -17.42 39.76 -2.15
C CYS A 67 -17.03 38.60 -1.23
N LEU A 68 -17.03 38.83 0.09
CA LEU A 68 -16.72 37.80 1.09
C LEU A 68 -17.74 36.63 1.07
N LYS A 69 -19.03 36.94 0.95
CA LYS A 69 -20.08 35.92 0.81
C LYS A 69 -19.86 35.06 -0.43
N LYS A 70 -19.52 35.69 -1.57
CA LYS A 70 -19.23 34.98 -2.81
C LYS A 70 -17.98 34.10 -2.68
N LYS A 71 -16.93 34.60 -2.01
CA LYS A 71 -15.72 33.83 -1.74
C LYS A 71 -16.03 32.57 -0.94
N ARG A 72 -16.72 32.71 0.19
CA ARG A 72 -17.12 31.58 1.05
C ARG A 72 -17.96 30.54 0.31
N ALA A 73 -18.85 30.97 -0.57
CA ALA A 73 -19.65 30.05 -1.38
C ALA A 73 -18.77 29.18 -2.31
N TYR A 74 -17.74 29.78 -2.94
CA TYR A 74 -16.81 29.02 -3.76
C TYR A 74 -15.84 28.16 -2.95
N GLU A 75 -15.37 28.62 -1.78
CA GLU A 75 -14.57 27.81 -0.86
C GLU A 75 -15.34 26.54 -0.46
N ASN A 76 -16.60 26.69 -0.04
CA ASN A 76 -17.45 25.55 0.28
C ASN A 76 -17.64 24.58 -0.89
N GLN A 77 -17.85 25.10 -2.11
CA GLN A 77 -17.98 24.27 -3.30
C GLN A 77 -16.67 23.53 -3.64
N ARG A 78 -15.53 24.20 -3.47
CA ARG A 78 -14.20 23.63 -3.67
C ARG A 78 -13.96 22.49 -2.69
N ASP A 79 -14.30 22.70 -1.41
CA ASP A 79 -14.13 21.69 -0.35
C ASP A 79 -15.01 20.45 -0.60
N GLN A 80 -16.25 20.66 -1.07
CA GLN A 80 -17.13 19.55 -1.50
C GLN A 80 -16.52 18.74 -2.64
N LEU A 81 -15.93 19.40 -3.65
CA LEU A 81 -15.27 18.72 -4.76
C LEU A 81 -14.00 18.00 -4.32
N ALA A 82 -13.23 18.56 -3.39
CA ALA A 82 -12.07 17.88 -2.80
C ALA A 82 -12.48 16.57 -2.10
N GLY A 83 -13.60 16.58 -1.37
CA GLY A 83 -14.18 15.36 -0.79
C GLY A 83 -14.62 14.34 -1.85
N GLN A 84 -15.19 14.80 -2.98
CA GLN A 84 -15.52 13.91 -4.10
C GLN A 84 -14.27 13.30 -4.74
N GLN A 85 -13.20 14.09 -4.89
CA GLN A 85 -11.93 13.62 -5.42
C GLN A 85 -11.32 12.52 -4.54
N PHE A 86 -11.32 12.72 -3.22
CA PHE A 86 -10.89 11.69 -2.28
C PHE A 86 -11.70 10.40 -2.40
N ASN A 87 -13.03 10.49 -2.54
CA ASN A 87 -13.86 9.30 -2.75
C ASN A 87 -13.53 8.57 -4.06
N ILE A 88 -13.17 9.29 -5.12
CA ILE A 88 -12.74 8.69 -6.39
C ILE A 88 -11.39 7.98 -6.23
N GLU A 89 -10.44 8.59 -5.52
CA GLU A 89 -9.13 8.00 -5.21
C GLU A 89 -9.29 6.71 -4.38
N GLN A 90 -10.13 6.72 -3.35
CA GLN A 90 -10.47 5.54 -2.56
C GLN A 90 -11.07 4.41 -3.41
N ALA A 91 -11.96 4.74 -4.36
CA ALA A 91 -12.49 3.76 -5.30
C ALA A 91 -11.41 3.22 -6.24
N GLY A 92 -10.44 4.06 -6.63
CA GLY A 92 -9.25 3.66 -7.39
C GLY A 92 -8.44 2.60 -6.66
N PHE A 93 -8.08 2.85 -5.40
CA PHE A 93 -7.36 1.89 -4.56
C PHE A 93 -8.11 0.56 -4.38
N ALA A 94 -9.43 0.62 -4.19
CA ALA A 94 -10.24 -0.59 -4.08
C ALA A 94 -10.21 -1.42 -5.38
N ILE A 95 -10.22 -0.77 -6.55
CA ILE A 95 -10.10 -1.46 -7.84
C ILE A 95 -8.72 -2.08 -8.02
N GLU A 96 -7.66 -1.39 -7.63
CA GLU A 96 -6.29 -1.93 -7.69
C GLU A 96 -6.14 -3.16 -6.79
N SER A 97 -6.56 -3.07 -5.53
CA SER A 97 -6.56 -4.20 -4.61
C SER A 97 -7.38 -5.40 -5.14
N ALA A 98 -8.53 -5.13 -5.77
CA ALA A 98 -9.32 -6.17 -6.41
C ALA A 98 -8.58 -6.83 -7.59
N LYS A 99 -7.86 -6.07 -8.41
CA LYS A 99 -7.03 -6.62 -9.50
C LYS A 99 -5.89 -7.49 -8.96
N ASP A 100 -5.24 -7.07 -7.88
CA ASP A 100 -4.18 -7.85 -7.24
C ASP A 100 -4.75 -9.17 -6.72
N THR A 101 -5.90 -9.12 -6.06
CA THR A 101 -6.60 -10.33 -5.58
C THR A 101 -6.94 -11.27 -6.72
N VAL A 102 -7.45 -10.76 -7.85
CA VAL A 102 -7.73 -11.57 -9.04
C VAL A 102 -6.45 -12.23 -9.57
N THR A 103 -5.34 -11.50 -9.60
CA THR A 103 -4.04 -12.02 -10.05
C THR A 103 -3.55 -13.13 -9.13
N THR A 104 -3.62 -12.94 -7.82
CA THR A 104 -3.28 -13.97 -6.82
C THR A 104 -4.15 -15.22 -6.98
N VAL A 105 -5.46 -15.06 -7.12
CA VAL A 105 -6.38 -16.19 -7.33
C VAL A 105 -6.07 -16.93 -8.64
N ALA A 106 -5.73 -16.21 -9.71
CA ALA A 106 -5.31 -16.82 -10.97
C ALA A 106 -4.03 -17.64 -10.80
N ALA A 107 -3.03 -17.10 -10.07
CA ALA A 107 -1.79 -17.82 -9.74
C ALA A 107 -2.07 -19.08 -8.91
N MET A 108 -2.91 -18.99 -7.88
CA MET A 108 -3.31 -20.15 -7.07
C MET A 108 -4.03 -21.22 -7.89
N LYS A 109 -4.90 -20.83 -8.84
CA LYS A 109 -5.55 -21.79 -9.76
C LYS A 109 -4.54 -22.49 -10.66
N ALA A 110 -3.55 -21.76 -11.18
CA ALA A 110 -2.48 -22.33 -11.98
C ALA A 110 -1.64 -23.33 -11.14
N ALA A 111 -1.22 -22.92 -9.94
CA ALA A 111 -0.48 -23.78 -9.01
C ALA A 111 -1.26 -25.06 -8.65
N ASN A 112 -2.56 -24.94 -8.33
CA ASN A 112 -3.41 -26.10 -8.04
C ASN A 112 -3.53 -27.05 -9.25
N THR A 113 -3.60 -26.50 -10.46
CA THR A 113 -3.64 -27.32 -11.68
C THR A 113 -2.32 -28.08 -11.87
N GLN A 114 -1.18 -27.44 -11.59
CA GLN A 114 0.13 -28.07 -11.66
C GLN A 114 0.33 -29.13 -10.58
N LEU A 115 -0.08 -28.85 -9.32
CA LEU A 115 -0.09 -29.83 -8.23
C LEU A 115 -0.93 -31.05 -8.60
N LYS A 116 -2.16 -30.86 -9.12
CA LYS A 116 -3.00 -31.96 -9.59
C LYS A 116 -2.39 -32.78 -10.72
N LYS A 117 -1.53 -32.17 -11.55
CA LYS A 117 -0.80 -32.90 -12.59
C LYS A 117 0.31 -33.73 -11.97
N GLN A 118 1.09 -33.16 -11.05
CA GLN A 118 2.14 -33.90 -10.32
C GLN A 118 1.54 -35.06 -9.51
N TYR A 119 0.42 -34.84 -8.80
CA TYR A 119 -0.32 -35.92 -8.11
C TYR A 119 -0.94 -36.98 -9.03
N LYS A 120 -0.95 -36.79 -10.34
CA LYS A 120 -1.32 -37.85 -11.30
C LYS A 120 -0.10 -38.57 -11.86
N GLU A 121 1.08 -37.98 -11.75
CA GLU A 121 2.36 -38.62 -12.09
C GLU A 121 2.83 -39.50 -10.92
N PHE A 122 2.50 -39.16 -9.67
CA PHE A 122 2.56 -40.06 -8.52
C PHE A 122 1.22 -40.81 -8.41
N ASN A 123 1.14 -42.06 -8.86
CA ASN A 123 -0.08 -42.86 -8.65
C ASN A 123 -0.32 -43.06 -7.15
N ILE A 124 -1.58 -42.94 -6.71
CA ILE A 124 -1.99 -43.27 -5.33
C ILE A 124 -1.63 -44.72 -4.96
N ASP A 125 -1.62 -45.61 -5.95
CA ASP A 125 -1.20 -47.01 -5.77
C ASP A 125 0.30 -47.11 -5.40
N GLU A 126 1.16 -46.22 -5.93
CA GLU A 126 2.57 -46.13 -5.52
C GLU A 126 2.73 -45.40 -4.17
N ILE A 127 1.72 -44.64 -3.73
CA ILE A 127 1.71 -44.03 -2.40
C ILE A 127 1.40 -45.07 -1.34
N GLU A 128 0.50 -46.05 -1.60
CA GLU A 128 0.26 -47.18 -0.69
C GLU A 128 1.55 -48.00 -0.51
N ASP A 129 2.22 -48.37 -1.62
CA ASP A 129 3.53 -49.05 -1.59
C ASP A 129 4.61 -48.21 -0.88
N MET A 130 4.64 -46.89 -1.11
CA MET A 130 5.60 -45.99 -0.44
C MET A 130 5.27 -45.78 1.04
N THR A 131 4.00 -45.78 1.46
CA THR A 131 3.65 -45.73 2.89
C THR A 131 3.98 -47.02 3.61
N ASP A 132 3.85 -48.18 2.95
CA ASP A 132 4.30 -49.46 3.49
C ASP A 132 5.83 -49.50 3.55
N ASP A 133 6.55 -49.08 2.50
CA ASP A 133 8.01 -48.94 2.52
C ASP A 133 8.50 -47.92 3.57
N MET A 134 7.75 -46.84 3.81
CA MET A 134 8.09 -45.82 4.81
C MET A 134 7.75 -46.27 6.24
N ALA A 135 6.74 -47.14 6.40
CA ALA A 135 6.44 -47.80 7.67
C ALA A 135 7.54 -48.82 8.00
N ASP A 136 7.93 -49.66 7.03
CA ASP A 136 9.06 -50.59 7.14
C ASP A 136 10.37 -49.84 7.40
N MET A 137 10.61 -48.71 6.72
CA MET A 137 11.80 -47.89 6.93
C MET A 137 11.80 -47.17 8.29
N MET A 138 10.64 -46.79 8.83
CA MET A 138 10.54 -46.28 10.22
C MET A 138 10.73 -47.39 11.25
N GLU A 139 10.27 -48.61 10.97
CA GLU A 139 10.49 -49.78 11.81
C GLU A 139 11.98 -50.15 11.82
N ASP A 140 12.63 -50.17 10.65
CA ASP A 140 14.09 -50.27 10.50
C ASP A 140 14.81 -49.11 11.19
N MET A 141 14.33 -47.87 11.10
CA MET A 141 14.95 -46.73 11.80
C MET A 141 14.82 -46.83 13.31
N ASN A 142 13.71 -47.38 13.82
CA ASN A 142 13.52 -47.65 15.24
C ASN A 142 14.39 -48.82 15.69
N GLU A 143 14.46 -49.90 14.90
CA GLU A 143 15.35 -51.05 15.16
C GLU A 143 16.82 -50.64 15.06
N ILE A 144 17.18 -49.71 14.17
CA ILE A 144 18.51 -49.10 14.07
C ILE A 144 18.78 -48.17 15.25
N ASN A 145 17.83 -47.35 15.72
CA ASN A 145 18.01 -46.51 16.91
C ASN A 145 18.11 -47.34 18.20
N GLU A 146 17.35 -48.43 18.28
CA GLU A 146 17.35 -49.39 19.38
C GLU A 146 18.63 -50.23 19.38
N ALA A 147 19.09 -50.69 18.20
CA ALA A 147 20.36 -51.40 18.02
C ALA A 147 21.59 -50.49 18.14
N MET A 148 21.49 -49.22 17.74
CA MET A 148 22.55 -48.23 17.93
C MET A 148 22.56 -47.63 19.35
N GLY A 149 21.56 -47.91 20.18
CA GLY A 149 21.53 -47.58 21.60
C GLY A 149 21.97 -46.14 21.89
N ARG A 150 21.46 -45.17 21.13
CA ARG A 150 21.83 -43.75 21.29
C ARG A 150 20.59 -42.91 21.52
N THR A 151 20.26 -42.76 22.79
CA THR A 151 19.70 -41.52 23.32
C THR A 151 20.60 -40.35 22.91
N TYR A 152 20.23 -39.64 21.85
CA TYR A 152 20.46 -38.20 21.80
C TYR A 152 19.09 -37.55 21.90
N GLY A 153 18.50 -37.67 23.09
CA GLY A 153 17.62 -36.62 23.56
C GLY A 153 18.45 -35.34 23.52
N VAL A 154 17.96 -34.32 22.82
CA VAL A 154 18.25 -32.96 23.25
C VAL A 154 17.95 -32.95 24.74
N PRO A 155 18.92 -32.63 25.62
CA PRO A 155 18.64 -32.55 27.04
C PRO A 155 17.44 -31.62 27.23
N ASP A 156 16.45 -32.01 28.03
CA ASP A 156 15.38 -31.10 28.49
C ASP A 156 15.95 -29.95 29.37
N ASP A 157 17.28 -29.89 29.51
CA ASP A 157 18.06 -29.01 30.37
C ASP A 157 18.69 -27.83 29.60
N VAL A 158 18.18 -27.49 28.40
CA VAL A 158 18.55 -26.21 27.78
C VAL A 158 17.84 -25.11 28.56
N ASP A 159 18.55 -24.50 29.51
CA ASP A 159 18.03 -23.42 30.33
C ASP A 159 17.83 -22.18 29.45
N GLU A 160 16.57 -21.73 29.33
CA GLU A 160 16.21 -20.53 28.56
C GLU A 160 17.00 -19.29 29.02
N ALA A 161 17.46 -19.26 30.28
CA ALA A 161 18.25 -18.16 30.82
C ALA A 161 19.68 -18.08 30.25
N ASP A 162 20.33 -19.22 29.95
CA ASP A 162 21.65 -19.22 29.32
C ASP A 162 21.55 -18.83 27.84
N LEU A 163 20.47 -19.23 27.17
CA LEU A 163 20.17 -18.82 25.78
C LEU A 163 19.88 -17.31 25.66
N GLU A 164 19.16 -16.74 26.63
CA GLU A 164 18.88 -15.31 26.66
C GLU A 164 20.16 -14.50 26.96
N ALA A 165 21.03 -15.00 27.84
CA ALA A 165 22.33 -14.40 28.10
C ALA A 165 23.27 -14.47 26.88
N GLU A 166 23.29 -15.57 26.13
CA GLU A 166 24.02 -15.65 24.86
C GLU A 166 23.43 -14.72 23.78
N LEU A 167 22.11 -14.55 23.74
CA LEU A 167 21.43 -13.64 22.81
C LEU A 167 21.76 -12.17 23.11
N ASP A 168 21.79 -11.79 24.38
CA ASP A 168 22.18 -10.44 24.80
C ASP A 168 23.64 -10.15 24.47
N LEU A 169 24.54 -11.13 24.68
CA LEU A 169 25.95 -10.99 24.34
C LEU A 169 26.17 -10.81 22.82
N LEU A 170 25.36 -11.48 21.99
CA LEU A 170 25.35 -11.31 20.54
C LEU A 170 24.88 -9.90 20.12
N GLY A 171 23.89 -9.35 20.85
CA GLY A 171 23.42 -7.98 20.66
C GLY A 171 24.49 -6.94 21.00
N GLU A 172 25.22 -7.13 22.10
CA GLU A 172 26.35 -6.28 22.49
C GLU A 172 27.52 -6.35 21.49
N GLU A 173 27.81 -7.53 20.91
CA GLU A 173 28.83 -7.69 19.86
C GLU A 173 28.42 -6.94 18.57
N MET A 174 27.14 -7.01 18.18
CA MET A 174 26.61 -6.26 17.05
C MET A 174 26.62 -4.74 17.28
N GLU A 175 26.25 -4.26 18.47
CA GLU A 175 26.31 -2.84 18.81
C GLU A 175 27.76 -2.32 18.89
N ALA A 176 28.70 -3.16 19.33
CA ALA A 176 30.14 -2.84 19.31
C ALA A 176 30.68 -2.74 17.87
N GLU A 177 30.27 -3.65 16.97
CA GLU A 177 30.58 -3.55 15.54
C GLU A 177 29.97 -2.29 14.89
N GLU A 178 28.76 -1.89 15.31
CA GLU A 178 28.07 -0.69 14.82
C GLU A 178 28.74 0.61 15.34
N LEU A 179 29.21 0.61 16.59
CA LEU A 179 30.02 1.71 17.16
C LEU A 179 31.42 1.81 16.54
N GLU A 180 32.07 0.69 16.19
CA GLU A 180 33.30 0.69 15.39
C GLU A 180 33.07 1.26 13.99
N ALA A 181 31.91 0.97 13.39
CA ALA A 181 31.51 1.53 12.09
C ALA A 181 31.27 3.05 12.16
N GLU A 182 30.68 3.57 13.24
CA GLU A 182 30.49 5.02 13.44
C GLU A 182 31.79 5.77 13.83
N ALA A 183 32.76 5.11 14.46
CA ALA A 183 34.09 5.67 14.77
C ALA A 183 35.04 5.72 13.54
N GLY A 184 34.55 5.34 12.36
CA GLY A 184 35.29 5.40 11.08
C GLY A 184 36.07 4.13 10.73
N GLY A 185 35.85 3.01 11.44
CA GLY A 185 36.36 1.70 11.07
C GLY A 185 35.45 1.05 10.03
N THR A 186 35.94 0.79 8.82
CA THR A 186 35.20 -0.04 7.86
C THR A 186 34.95 -1.43 8.47
N PRO A 187 33.69 -1.92 8.50
CA PRO A 187 33.35 -3.24 9.05
C PRO A 187 34.25 -4.35 8.49
N ALA A 188 34.58 -5.36 9.30
CA ALA A 188 35.57 -6.39 8.94
C ALA A 188 35.25 -7.12 7.61
N TYR A 189 33.98 -7.26 7.24
CA TYR A 189 33.53 -7.85 5.97
C TYR A 189 33.69 -6.93 4.75
N LEU A 190 33.99 -5.64 4.95
CA LEU A 190 34.27 -4.63 3.91
C LEU A 190 35.75 -4.24 3.86
N GLN A 191 36.58 -4.73 4.78
CA GLN A 191 38.03 -4.55 4.69
C GLN A 191 38.56 -5.44 3.55
N PRO A 192 39.43 -4.91 2.67
CA PRO A 192 40.06 -5.75 1.65
C PRO A 192 40.86 -6.83 2.37
N ALA A 193 40.50 -8.10 2.15
CA ALA A 193 41.21 -9.23 2.71
C ALA A 193 42.70 -9.08 2.40
N ASN A 194 43.49 -8.75 3.43
CA ASN A 194 44.93 -8.66 3.30
C ASN A 194 45.45 -10.11 3.32
N LEU A 195 45.40 -10.75 2.16
CA LEU A 195 45.92 -12.09 1.94
C LEU A 195 47.45 -12.07 2.15
N PRO A 196 48.01 -12.86 3.07
CA PRO A 196 49.42 -13.22 3.02
C PRO A 196 49.72 -14.17 1.86
#